data_AF-A0A830FX52-F1
#
_entry.id   AF-A0A830FX52-F1
#
_cell.length_a   1.000
_cell.length_b   1.000
_cell.length_c   1.000
_cell.angle_alpha   90.00
_cell.angle_beta   90.00
_cell.angle_gamma   90.00
#
_symmetry.space_group_name_H-M   'P 1'
#
loop_
_entity.id
_entity.type
_entity.pdbx_description
1 polymer ?
#
loop_
_entity_poly.entity_id
_entity_poly.type
_entity_poly.pdbx_seq_one_letter_code
_entity_poly.pdbx_strand_id
1 'polypeptide(L)' 'MSDPILDKLPPERLLDADHLQPIVAGINCMHSIETIQQYLAYENQHESRTPVQSRLRLRAREVRRDESDADEKAVA' A
#
# COMPACT_ATOMS: atom_id res chain seq x y z
N MET A 1 -2.00 2.59 15.27
CA MET A 1 -3.41 2.97 15.00
C MET A 1 -3.70 2.48 13.61
N SER A 2 -4.72 1.64 13.42
CA SER A 2 -5.11 1.17 12.09
C SER A 2 -5.39 2.37 11.20
N ASP A 3 -4.75 2.39 10.05
CA ASP A 3 -4.86 3.47 9.06
C ASP A 3 -6.33 3.54 8.60
N PRO A 4 -7.01 4.70 8.64
CA PRO A 4 -8.44 4.81 8.33
C PRO A 4 -8.81 4.35 6.91
N ILE A 5 -7.82 4.18 6.04
CA ILE A 5 -8.00 3.57 4.73
C ILE A 5 -8.37 2.09 4.83
N LEU A 6 -7.85 1.34 5.80
CA LEU A 6 -8.16 -0.08 6.01
C LEU A 6 -9.62 -0.29 6.42
N ASP A 7 -10.15 0.61 7.26
CA ASP A 7 -11.55 0.54 7.71
C ASP A 7 -12.53 0.88 6.59
N LYS A 8 -12.17 1.78 5.67
CA LYS A 8 -13.04 2.22 4.58
C LYS A 8 -12.88 1.41 3.30
N LEU A 9 -11.68 0.91 3.06
CA LEU A 9 -11.30 0.18 1.87
C LEU A 9 -10.36 -0.95 2.32
N PRO A 10 -10.90 -2.11 2.73
CA PRO A 10 -10.06 -3.24 3.11
C PRO A 10 -9.43 -3.89 1.87
N PRO A 11 -8.36 -4.70 2.03
CA PRO A 11 -7.67 -5.36 0.92
C PRO A 11 -8.61 -6.20 0.06
N GLU A 12 -9.57 -6.89 0.66
CA GLU A 12 -10.63 -7.62 -0.03
C GLU A 12 -11.36 -6.75 -1.05
N ARG A 13 -11.75 -5.51 -0.68
CA ARG A 13 -12.52 -4.66 -1.59
C ARG A 13 -11.68 -3.97 -2.66
N LEU A 14 -10.43 -3.62 -2.35
CA LEU A 14 -9.56 -2.98 -3.34
C LEU A 14 -9.06 -4.00 -4.37
N LEU A 15 -8.67 -5.20 -3.92
CA LEU A 15 -8.00 -6.21 -4.74
C LEU A 15 -8.98 -7.07 -5.55
N ASP A 16 -10.27 -7.08 -5.18
CA ASP A 16 -11.36 -7.67 -5.95
C ASP A 16 -11.67 -6.93 -7.27
N ALA A 17 -11.07 -5.75 -7.48
CA ALA A 17 -11.22 -5.06 -8.76
C ALA A 17 -10.60 -5.87 -9.93
N ASP A 18 -11.39 -6.10 -10.97
CA ASP A 18 -10.97 -6.76 -12.22
C ASP A 18 -9.87 -6.00 -12.98
N HIS A 19 -9.73 -4.71 -12.71
CA HIS A 19 -8.80 -3.83 -13.40
C HIS A 19 -7.66 -3.38 -12.50
N LEU A 20 -6.45 -3.38 -13.05
CA LEU A 20 -5.24 -2.99 -12.32
C LEU A 20 -5.23 -1.50 -11.93
N GLN A 21 -5.88 -0.63 -12.71
CA GLN A 21 -5.84 0.82 -12.46
C GLN A 21 -6.47 1.23 -11.12
N PRO A 22 -7.71 0.82 -10.78
CA PRO A 22 -8.30 1.06 -9.47
C PRO A 22 -7.42 0.58 -8.31
N ILE A 23 -6.83 -0.62 -8.45
CA ILE A 23 -5.92 -1.19 -7.46
C ILE A 23 -4.72 -0.27 -7.25
N VAL A 24 -4.07 0.14 -8.34
CA VAL A 24 -2.90 1.02 -8.29
C VAL A 24 -3.25 2.38 -7.69
N ALA A 25 -4.41 2.95 -8.02
CA ALA A 25 -4.88 4.20 -7.42
C ALA A 25 -5.05 4.06 -5.90
N GLY A 26 -5.68 2.99 -5.43
CA GLY A 26 -5.82 2.71 -4.00
C GLY A 26 -4.47 2.51 -3.30
N ILE A 27 -3.54 1.79 -3.92
CA ILE A 27 -2.17 1.61 -3.40
C ILE A 27 -1.47 2.96 -3.25
N ASN A 28 -1.57 3.85 -4.24
CA ASN A 28 -0.94 5.16 -4.18
C ASN A 28 -1.49 6.04 -3.05
N CYS A 29 -2.73 5.81 -2.62
CA CYS A 29 -3.33 6.52 -1.48
C CYS A 29 -2.89 5.97 -0.11
N MET A 30 -2.13 4.88 -0.07
CA MET A 30 -1.59 4.33 1.18
C MET A 30 -0.35 5.12 1.60
N HIS A 31 -0.31 5.53 2.87
CA HIS A 31 0.80 6.30 3.44
C HIS A 31 1.45 5.59 4.64
N SER A 32 0.93 4.43 5.06
CA SER A 32 1.54 3.59 6.09
C SER A 32 2.13 2.32 5.47
N ILE A 33 3.37 2.01 5.86
CA ILE A 33 4.02 0.74 5.52
C ILE A 33 3.23 -0.45 6.06
N GLU A 34 2.66 -0.33 7.27
CA GLU A 34 1.87 -1.39 7.90
C GLU A 34 0.66 -1.75 7.03
N THR A 35 -0.05 -0.74 6.53
CA THR A 35 -1.17 -0.90 5.59
C THR A 35 -0.71 -1.63 4.33
N ILE A 36 0.38 -1.18 3.71
CA ILE A 36 0.89 -1.77 2.47
C ILE A 36 1.30 -3.24 2.67
N GLN A 37 1.86 -3.58 3.84
CA GLN A 37 2.23 -4.96 4.18
C GLN A 37 1.01 -5.86 4.35
N GLN A 38 -0.07 -5.38 4.98
CA GLN A 38 -1.31 -6.14 5.12
C GLN A 38 -1.92 -6.47 3.75
N TYR A 39 -1.93 -5.49 2.84
CA TYR A 39 -2.38 -5.70 1.47
C TYR A 39 -1.51 -6.70 0.71
N LEU A 40 -0.19 -6.65 0.91
CA LEU A 40 0.73 -7.59 0.29
C LEU A 40 0.55 -9.01 0.82
N ALA A 41 0.29 -9.16 2.13
CA ALA A 41 0.01 -10.45 2.75
C ALA A 41 -1.29 -11.05 2.20
N TYR A 42 -2.34 -10.24 2.08
CA TYR A 42 -3.61 -10.67 1.49
C TYR A 42 -3.45 -11.09 0.02
N GLU A 43 -2.78 -10.26 -0.79
CA GLU A 43 -2.52 -10.56 -2.20
C GLU A 43 -1.72 -11.85 -2.38
N ASN A 44 -0.72 -12.11 -1.52
CA ASN A 44 0.06 -13.35 -1.54
C ASN A 44 -0.77 -14.60 -1.20
N GLN A 45 -1.85 -14.47 -0.42
CA GLN A 45 -2.70 -15.60 -0.02
C GLN A 45 -3.84 -15.90 -1.01
N HIS A 46 -4.26 -14.91 -1.80
CA HIS A 46 -5.37 -15.04 -2.73
C HIS A 46 -4.88 -15.34 -4.15
N GLU A 47 -4.63 -14.31 -4.96
CA GLU A 47 -4.33 -14.47 -6.38
C GLU A 47 -2.86 -14.34 -6.73
N SER A 48 -2.05 -13.76 -5.83
CA SER A 48 -0.61 -13.59 -6.02
C SER A 48 -0.24 -12.92 -7.36
N ARG A 49 -0.98 -11.87 -7.76
CA ARG A 49 -0.74 -11.19 -9.03
C ARG A 49 0.57 -10.40 -8.94
N THR A 50 1.58 -10.85 -9.69
CA THR A 50 2.89 -10.17 -9.81
C THR A 50 2.82 -8.65 -10.03
N PRO A 51 1.93 -8.10 -10.90
CA PRO A 51 1.86 -6.64 -11.09
C PRO A 51 1.36 -5.89 -9.85
N VAL A 52 0.44 -6.47 -9.08
CA VAL A 52 -0.09 -5.89 -7.84
C VAL A 52 0.98 -5.92 -6.74
N GLN A 53 1.65 -7.06 -6.55
CA GLN A 53 2.74 -7.20 -5.58
C GLN A 53 3.89 -6.22 -5.86
N SER A 54 4.25 -6.04 -7.14
CA SER A 54 5.28 -5.08 -7.54
C SER A 54 4.90 -3.64 -7.17
N ARG A 55 3.62 -3.27 -7.36
CA ARG A 55 3.11 -1.94 -7.03
C ARG A 55 3.08 -1.69 -5.52
N LEU A 56 2.64 -2.68 -4.73
CA LEU A 56 2.69 -2.61 -3.26
C LEU A 56 4.13 -2.44 -2.76
N ARG A 57 5.08 -3.22 -3.27
CA ARG A 57 6.49 -3.11 -2.91
C ARG A 57 7.10 -1.76 -3.30
N LEU A 58 6.73 -1.22 -4.46
CA LEU A 58 7.17 0.10 -4.89
C LEU A 58 6.65 1.17 -3.92
N ARG A 59 5.36 1.15 -3.61
CA ARG A 59 4.77 2.11 -2.68
C ARG A 59 5.39 2.03 -1.29
N ALA A 60 5.67 0.83 -0.77
CA ALA A 60 6.35 0.68 0.51
C ALA A 60 7.73 1.33 0.53
N ARG A 61 8.46 1.33 -0.59
CA ARG A 61 9.76 2.02 -0.70
C ARG A 61 9.59 3.53 -0.74
N GLU A 62 8.57 4.04 -1.44
CA GLU A 62 8.25 5.46 -1.47
C GLU A 62 7.92 5.97 -0.07
N VAL A 63 7.03 5.29 0.66
CA VAL A 63 6.68 5.67 2.03
C VAL A 63 7.89 5.69 2.95
N ARG A 64 8.77 4.68 2.90
CA ARG A 64 10.02 4.67 3.67
C ARG A 64 10.91 5.86 3.36
N ARG A 65 10.96 6.26 2.09
CA ARG A 65 11.76 7.40 1.65
C ARG A 65 11.15 8.70 2.15
N ASP A 66 9.84 8.86 2.00
CA ASP A 66 9.10 10.04 2.47
C ASP A 66 9.23 10.21 3.99
N GLU A 67 9.16 9.12 4.76
CA GLU A 67 9.42 9.12 6.22
C GLU A 67 10.87 9.54 6.54
N SER A 68 11.85 9.06 5.76
CA SER A 68 13.26 9.44 5.96
C SER A 68 13.52 10.90 5.61
N ASP A 69 12.96 11.40 4.51
CA ASP A 69 13.05 12.81 4.08
C ASP A 69 12.32 13.74 5.08
N ALA A 70 11.24 13.28 5.70
CA ALA A 70 10.52 14.03 6.73
C ALA A 70 11.32 14.14 8.04
N ASP A 71 12.01 13.08 8.46
CA ASP A 71 12.87 13.06 9.65
C ASP A 71 14.08 13.99 9.46
N GLU A 72 14.71 13.98 8.27
CA GLU A 72 15.85 14.84 7.95
C GLU A 72 15.47 16.33 7.90
N LYS A 73 14.25 16.67 7.47
CA LYS A 73 13.73 18.06 7.53
C LYS A 73 13.34 18.53 8.92
N ALA A 74 13.09 17.64 9.88
CA ALA A 74 12.73 18.00 11.24
C ALA A 74 13.96 18.30 12.13
N VAL A 75 15.15 17.90 11.69
CA VAL A 75 16.43 18.05 12.42
C VAL A 75 17.26 19.26 11.93
N ALA A 76 16.85 19.91 10.83
CA ALA A 76 17.51 21.09 10.25
C ALA A 76 16.85 22.41 10.70
#